data_AF-A0A9P6UDJ7-F1
#
_entry.id   AF-A0A9P6UDJ7-F1
#
_cell.length_a   1.000
_cell.length_b   1.000
_cell.length_c   1.000
_cell.angle_alpha   90.00
_cell.angle_beta   90.00
_cell.angle_gamma   90.00
#
_symmetry.space_group_name_H-M   'P 1'
#
loop_
_entity.id
_entity.type
_entity.pdbx_description
1 polymer ?
#
loop_
_entity_poly.entity_id
_entity_poly.type
_entity_poly.pdbx_seq_one_letter_code
_entity_poly.pdbx_strand_id
1 'polypeptide(L)'
;MKFITITTAIAVLATTVMADISKIVRVDQSSHQFIDATGRSRFFHGTNMVYKEFPWHHDLTNFKPSWSIVEKDIQTLKDLNINSVRLGVHWAGVEPVRGQYNQTYLDTMKGIVQKFQDNGIYTLVDHHQDVWAAQLCGHGAPLWFVKKDWVPEGRRFPVPQKWSPFAVDANGVPSAKDCGSIDWSLSYLNYGVGNAFGRLYNNYDNLGDTWANYWKVLAENFKDFPGVQGYDLMNEPWVGDHMADPTLLIPGTADRRNMEALWNKGNKAIRSVDPTTIVYFEGSTFDILSGFNNVPGADGSKTAHSWHYYKPPQLFGFETTMKNRIKDKKRLRTGSMCTEFEMWVHDDSVALAREAVQVMDHYLESWQGWAYENLWGATEVKLELALIYARTYTEATAGTAQTFYFQDSTAKYWVSWLADTSITAPGLIRTAPKYYYPDGVRVFFVPANSGTYTIDDTNIVQLHYTPQTVNGASIQASVQPFFPTDIIKNPASGMCLDVSQGKTGENQAVILWRCTSNWNQVWKFKNGSIMLAWDTDHQHDKFCLDIKGDLSPSSTYQDVVLNSCKAGKQSQQWEVTATGNIVNKATNMCIDIYASNYKDGQSILTYECRANGKQANQVWTLPRGANGQW
;
A
#
# COMPACT_ATOMS: atom_id res chain seq x y z
N MET A 1 -2.97 24.17 -65.09
CA MET A 1 -2.85 22.90 -64.33
C MET A 1 -2.08 23.19 -63.05
N LYS A 2 -2.76 23.19 -61.89
CA LYS A 2 -2.14 23.36 -60.58
C LYS A 2 -1.60 22.00 -60.13
N PHE A 3 -0.31 21.90 -59.86
CA PHE A 3 0.31 20.74 -59.23
C PHE A 3 -0.07 20.74 -57.75
N ILE A 4 -0.74 19.67 -57.32
CA ILE A 4 -1.05 19.40 -55.91
C ILE A 4 0.08 18.54 -55.37
N THR A 5 0.88 19.11 -54.48
CA THR A 5 1.88 18.38 -53.70
C THR A 5 1.15 17.69 -52.55
N ILE A 6 1.06 16.36 -52.56
CA ILE A 6 0.52 15.56 -51.47
C ILE A 6 1.67 15.29 -50.49
N THR A 7 1.67 15.99 -49.35
CA THR A 7 2.58 15.71 -48.24
C THR A 7 1.98 14.58 -47.42
N THR A 8 2.55 13.37 -47.52
CA THR A 8 2.17 12.23 -46.68
C THR A 8 2.70 12.47 -45.26
N ALA A 9 1.82 12.86 -44.34
CA ALA A 9 2.14 12.89 -42.92
C ALA A 9 2.22 11.45 -42.40
N ILE A 10 3.43 10.97 -42.12
CA ILE A 10 3.64 9.73 -41.38
C ILE A 10 3.30 10.04 -39.92
N ALA A 11 2.10 9.62 -39.50
CA ALA A 11 1.76 9.55 -38.08
C ALA A 11 2.62 8.46 -37.45
N VAL A 12 3.67 8.85 -36.73
CA VAL A 12 4.34 7.95 -35.79
C VAL A 12 3.33 7.73 -34.66
N LEU A 13 2.59 6.63 -34.74
CA LEU A 13 1.90 6.07 -33.58
C LEU A 13 2.99 5.72 -32.58
N ALA A 14 3.20 6.60 -31.59
CA ALA A 14 3.91 6.23 -30.38
C ALA A 14 3.05 5.17 -29.69
N THR A 15 3.30 3.89 -29.99
CA THR A 15 2.90 2.80 -29.11
C THR A 15 3.64 3.05 -27.80
N THR A 16 2.93 3.52 -26.79
CA THR A 16 3.39 3.54 -25.41
C THR A 16 3.71 2.10 -25.05
N VAL A 17 4.99 1.75 -25.12
CA VAL A 17 5.48 0.49 -24.56
C VAL A 17 5.40 0.69 -23.06
N MET A 18 4.26 0.32 -22.46
CA MET A 18 4.24 0.11 -21.01
C MET A 18 5.41 -0.81 -20.70
N ALA A 19 6.20 -0.46 -19.68
CA ALA A 19 7.26 -1.36 -19.22
C ALA A 19 6.61 -2.70 -18.88
N ASP A 20 6.90 -3.74 -19.68
CA ASP A 20 6.32 -5.05 -19.47
C ASP A 20 6.56 -5.51 -18.04
N ILE A 21 5.48 -5.93 -17.38
CA ILE A 21 5.51 -6.48 -16.03
C ILE A 21 6.45 -7.68 -15.98
N SER A 22 7.41 -7.65 -15.06
CA SER A 22 8.47 -8.68 -14.99
C SER A 22 8.09 -9.78 -14.00
N LYS A 23 8.05 -11.03 -14.48
CA LYS A 23 7.69 -12.19 -13.66
C LYS A 23 8.55 -12.29 -12.41
N ILE A 24 7.95 -12.55 -11.26
CA ILE A 24 8.68 -12.85 -10.02
C ILE A 24 9.17 -14.29 -10.09
N VAL A 25 10.49 -14.50 -10.02
CA VAL A 25 11.11 -15.81 -10.29
C VAL A 25 11.68 -16.48 -9.05
N ARG A 26 12.01 -15.72 -8.01
CA ARG A 26 12.50 -16.27 -6.75
C ARG A 26 12.38 -15.26 -5.61
N VAL A 27 12.58 -15.75 -4.39
CA VAL A 27 13.01 -14.94 -3.25
C VAL A 27 14.52 -15.08 -3.07
N ASP A 28 15.20 -13.98 -2.79
CA ASP A 28 16.57 -14.02 -2.28
C ASP A 28 16.55 -14.36 -0.79
N GLN A 29 17.09 -15.52 -0.42
CA GLN A 29 17.04 -16.00 0.97
C GLN A 29 17.97 -15.22 1.92
N SER A 30 18.89 -14.41 1.39
CA SER A 30 19.81 -13.60 2.20
C SER A 30 19.21 -12.23 2.55
N SER A 31 18.58 -11.58 1.58
CA SER A 31 17.91 -10.28 1.77
C SER A 31 16.42 -10.42 2.10
N HIS A 32 15.83 -11.58 1.86
CA HIS A 32 14.39 -11.89 1.95
C HIS A 32 13.52 -11.08 0.97
N GLN A 33 14.10 -10.59 -0.13
CA GLN A 33 13.41 -9.77 -1.13
C GLN A 33 12.95 -10.61 -2.32
N PHE A 34 11.82 -10.25 -2.90
CA PHE A 34 11.31 -10.85 -4.14
C PHE A 34 12.17 -10.39 -5.32
N ILE A 35 12.58 -11.32 -6.18
CA ILE A 35 13.44 -11.04 -7.32
C ILE A 35 12.69 -11.34 -8.61
N ASP A 36 12.65 -10.37 -9.50
CA ASP A 36 12.03 -10.53 -10.81
C ASP A 36 12.96 -11.17 -11.86
N ALA A 37 12.42 -11.51 -13.02
CA ALA A 37 13.14 -12.16 -14.11
C ALA A 37 14.30 -11.32 -14.67
N THR A 38 14.33 -10.02 -14.36
CA THR A 38 15.43 -9.10 -14.73
C THR A 38 16.47 -8.95 -13.63
N GLY A 39 16.29 -9.61 -12.49
CA GLY A 39 17.21 -9.60 -11.35
C GLY A 39 16.94 -8.51 -10.30
N ARG A 40 15.93 -7.65 -10.51
CA ARG A 40 15.62 -6.55 -9.58
C ARG A 40 14.94 -7.07 -8.33
N SER A 41 15.24 -6.46 -7.18
CA SER A 41 14.40 -6.60 -5.99
C SER A 41 13.09 -5.86 -6.18
N ARG A 42 11.96 -6.50 -5.84
CA ARG A 42 10.58 -6.00 -6.02
C ARG A 42 9.82 -5.88 -4.71
N PHE A 43 8.94 -4.88 -4.67
CA PHE A 43 8.08 -4.57 -3.54
C PHE A 43 6.65 -4.31 -4.01
N PHE A 44 5.69 -4.72 -3.19
CA PHE A 44 4.28 -4.73 -3.55
C PHE A 44 3.47 -3.96 -2.51
N HIS A 45 2.83 -2.87 -2.94
CA HIS A 45 1.86 -2.12 -2.13
C HIS A 45 0.50 -2.24 -2.83
N GLY A 46 -0.48 -2.74 -2.09
CA GLY A 46 -1.68 -3.27 -2.71
C GLY A 46 -2.92 -3.27 -1.85
N THR A 47 -3.99 -3.83 -2.42
CA THR A 47 -5.27 -3.97 -1.74
C THR A 47 -5.87 -5.35 -2.01
N ASN A 48 -6.83 -5.75 -1.18
CA ASN A 48 -7.62 -6.95 -1.38
C ASN A 48 -8.85 -6.64 -2.23
N MET A 49 -9.13 -7.50 -3.22
CA MET A 49 -10.35 -7.50 -4.01
C MET A 49 -10.95 -8.90 -3.99
N VAL A 50 -11.90 -9.11 -3.09
CA VAL A 50 -12.50 -10.43 -2.82
C VAL A 50 -14.03 -10.33 -2.90
N TYR A 51 -14.64 -11.13 -3.78
CA TYR A 51 -16.10 -11.22 -3.88
C TYR A 51 -16.56 -12.58 -3.32
N LYS A 52 -17.20 -12.58 -2.15
CA LYS A 52 -17.46 -13.79 -1.34
C LYS A 52 -18.74 -14.53 -1.70
N GLU A 53 -19.61 -13.89 -2.48
CA GLU A 53 -20.92 -14.44 -2.88
C GLU A 53 -20.92 -14.87 -4.35
N PHE A 54 -21.86 -15.73 -4.75
CA PHE A 54 -22.05 -16.08 -6.16
C PHE A 54 -22.26 -14.80 -7.01
N PRO A 55 -21.57 -14.62 -8.15
CA PRO A 55 -20.77 -15.61 -8.90
C PRO A 55 -19.26 -15.68 -8.54
N TRP A 56 -18.87 -15.19 -7.36
CA TRP A 56 -17.50 -15.20 -6.78
C TRP A 56 -16.46 -14.42 -7.58
N HIS A 57 -16.92 -13.40 -8.31
CA HIS A 57 -16.09 -12.40 -8.97
C HIS A 57 -16.84 -11.06 -9.02
N HIS A 58 -16.09 -9.97 -9.18
CA HIS A 58 -16.63 -8.61 -9.25
C HIS A 58 -17.38 -8.37 -10.57
N ASP A 59 -18.19 -7.30 -10.64
CA ASP A 59 -18.80 -6.85 -11.89
C ASP A 59 -17.72 -6.35 -12.86
N LEU A 60 -17.75 -6.84 -14.10
CA LEU A 60 -16.75 -6.53 -15.12
C LEU A 60 -17.26 -5.56 -16.18
N THR A 61 -18.49 -5.06 -16.03
CA THR A 61 -19.21 -4.29 -17.05
C THR A 61 -19.66 -2.93 -16.55
N ASN A 62 -20.20 -2.88 -15.35
CA ASN A 62 -20.75 -1.67 -14.75
C ASN A 62 -19.85 -1.24 -13.61
N PHE A 63 -19.45 0.03 -13.60
CA PHE A 63 -18.82 0.59 -12.44
C PHE A 63 -19.77 0.53 -11.24
N LYS A 64 -19.35 -0.18 -10.20
CA LYS A 64 -20.02 -0.28 -8.91
C LYS A 64 -18.96 0.06 -7.87
N PRO A 65 -19.06 1.18 -7.15
CA PRO A 65 -18.16 1.48 -6.04
C PRO A 65 -17.97 0.23 -5.18
N SER A 66 -16.72 -0.12 -4.89
CA SER A 66 -16.33 -1.31 -4.13
C SER A 66 -16.47 -2.67 -4.83
N TRP A 67 -17.31 -2.81 -5.86
CA TRP A 67 -17.81 -4.12 -6.33
C TRP A 67 -17.62 -4.38 -7.83
N SER A 68 -16.79 -3.58 -8.51
CA SER A 68 -16.43 -3.77 -9.91
C SER A 68 -14.92 -3.86 -10.14
N ILE A 69 -14.55 -4.42 -11.29
CA ILE A 69 -13.20 -4.33 -11.87
C ILE A 69 -13.35 -3.86 -13.32
N VAL A 70 -13.57 -2.56 -13.47
CA VAL A 70 -13.66 -1.88 -14.78
C VAL A 70 -12.56 -0.82 -14.92
N GLU A 71 -12.48 -0.14 -16.07
CA GLU A 71 -11.44 0.85 -16.35
C GLU A 71 -11.35 1.97 -15.30
N LYS A 72 -12.48 2.38 -14.70
CA LYS A 72 -12.48 3.35 -13.60
C LYS A 72 -11.79 2.81 -12.35
N ASP A 73 -11.95 1.53 -12.04
CA ASP A 73 -11.27 0.88 -10.91
C ASP A 73 -9.76 0.80 -11.20
N ILE A 74 -9.39 0.39 -12.41
CA ILE A 74 -7.98 0.35 -12.83
C ILE A 74 -7.33 1.73 -12.73
N GLN A 75 -7.99 2.79 -13.19
CA GLN A 75 -7.47 4.15 -13.07
C GLN A 75 -7.35 4.57 -11.60
N THR A 76 -8.30 4.17 -10.75
CA THR A 76 -8.26 4.45 -9.31
C THR A 76 -7.06 3.75 -8.65
N LEU A 77 -6.79 2.49 -8.98
CA LEU A 77 -5.61 1.76 -8.48
C LEU A 77 -4.30 2.45 -8.92
N LYS A 78 -4.22 2.91 -10.18
CA LYS A 78 -3.06 3.66 -10.70
C LYS A 78 -2.86 5.00 -9.99
N ASP A 79 -3.93 5.78 -9.82
CA ASP A 79 -3.90 7.08 -9.12
C ASP A 79 -3.38 6.95 -7.67
N LEU A 80 -3.55 5.78 -7.07
CA LEU A 80 -3.18 5.44 -5.71
C LEU A 80 -1.86 4.68 -5.59
N ASN A 81 -1.06 4.59 -6.66
CA ASN A 81 0.20 3.82 -6.72
C ASN A 81 0.08 2.33 -6.39
N ILE A 82 -1.11 1.75 -6.47
CA ILE A 82 -1.30 0.32 -6.22
C ILE A 82 -0.65 -0.46 -7.37
N ASN A 83 0.27 -1.36 -7.03
CA ASN A 83 0.91 -2.26 -8.00
C ASN A 83 0.58 -3.73 -7.75
N SER A 84 -0.22 -4.06 -6.75
CA SER A 84 -0.58 -5.44 -6.42
C SER A 84 -2.01 -5.53 -5.91
N VAL A 85 -2.72 -6.56 -6.34
CA VAL A 85 -4.07 -6.91 -5.87
C VAL A 85 -4.04 -8.35 -5.36
N ARG A 86 -4.49 -8.56 -4.12
CA ARG A 86 -4.84 -9.90 -3.62
C ARG A 86 -6.25 -10.22 -4.10
N LEU A 87 -6.33 -11.08 -5.10
CA LEU A 87 -7.57 -11.42 -5.79
C LEU A 87 -8.12 -12.72 -5.21
N GLY A 88 -9.28 -12.63 -4.57
CA GLY A 88 -9.93 -13.79 -3.98
C GLY A 88 -10.48 -14.74 -5.06
N VAL A 89 -10.06 -16.00 -4.98
CA VAL A 89 -10.51 -17.12 -5.82
C VAL A 89 -11.11 -18.20 -4.93
N HIS A 90 -12.43 -18.36 -5.01
CA HIS A 90 -13.14 -19.30 -4.14
C HIS A 90 -13.09 -20.72 -4.73
N TRP A 91 -12.80 -21.72 -3.89
CA TRP A 91 -12.86 -23.13 -4.31
C TRP A 91 -14.27 -23.52 -4.81
N ALA A 92 -15.32 -22.95 -4.21
CA ALA A 92 -16.70 -23.09 -4.66
C ALA A 92 -16.92 -22.63 -6.12
N GLY A 93 -16.21 -21.57 -6.55
CA GLY A 93 -16.26 -21.08 -7.93
C GLY A 93 -15.51 -21.99 -8.90
N VAL A 94 -14.37 -22.54 -8.48
CA VAL A 94 -13.48 -23.36 -9.32
C VAL A 94 -13.97 -24.81 -9.47
N GLU A 95 -14.47 -25.42 -8.41
CA GLU A 95 -14.89 -26.84 -8.38
C GLU A 95 -16.29 -26.97 -7.74
N PRO A 96 -17.34 -26.43 -8.40
CA PRO A 96 -18.70 -26.46 -7.85
C PRO A 96 -19.26 -27.88 -7.72
N VAL A 97 -18.75 -28.83 -8.51
CA VAL A 97 -19.03 -30.27 -8.43
C VAL A 97 -17.71 -31.00 -8.28
N ARG A 98 -17.62 -31.93 -7.33
CA ARG A 98 -16.38 -32.64 -7.02
C ARG A 98 -15.77 -33.32 -8.26
N GLY A 99 -14.52 -32.99 -8.56
CA GLY A 99 -13.77 -33.45 -9.73
C GLY A 99 -14.13 -32.76 -11.05
N GLN A 100 -15.05 -31.79 -11.06
CA GLN A 100 -15.47 -31.06 -12.26
C GLN A 100 -15.18 -29.56 -12.10
N TYR A 101 -14.23 -29.07 -12.88
CA TYR A 101 -13.76 -27.70 -12.80
C TYR A 101 -14.55 -26.76 -13.72
N ASN A 102 -14.92 -25.59 -13.20
CA ASN A 102 -15.73 -24.61 -13.90
C ASN A 102 -14.86 -23.72 -14.81
N GLN A 103 -14.76 -24.10 -16.09
CA GLN A 103 -13.94 -23.36 -17.06
C GLN A 103 -14.43 -21.91 -17.25
N THR A 104 -15.74 -21.66 -17.23
CA THR A 104 -16.29 -20.29 -17.35
C THR A 104 -15.82 -19.37 -16.22
N TYR A 105 -15.75 -19.89 -14.99
CA TYR A 105 -15.22 -19.13 -13.86
C TYR A 105 -13.71 -18.90 -14.03
N LEU A 106 -12.94 -19.94 -14.39
CA LEU A 106 -11.50 -19.83 -14.62
C LEU A 106 -11.15 -18.81 -15.71
N ASP A 107 -11.89 -18.80 -16.83
CA ASP A 107 -11.71 -17.85 -17.92
C ASP A 107 -12.04 -16.42 -17.50
N THR A 108 -13.09 -16.24 -16.69
CA THR A 108 -13.41 -14.94 -16.08
C THR A 108 -12.28 -14.44 -15.19
N MET A 109 -11.75 -15.28 -14.31
CA MET A 109 -10.63 -14.92 -13.42
C MET A 109 -9.34 -14.63 -14.20
N LYS A 110 -9.06 -15.38 -15.28
CA LYS A 110 -7.96 -15.08 -16.22
C LYS A 110 -8.12 -13.72 -16.87
N GLY A 111 -9.33 -13.35 -17.27
CA GLY A 111 -9.61 -12.03 -17.82
C GLY A 111 -9.33 -10.89 -16.84
N ILE A 112 -9.68 -11.10 -15.55
CA ILE A 112 -9.35 -10.15 -14.47
C ILE A 112 -7.83 -10.04 -14.27
N VAL A 113 -7.13 -11.18 -14.17
CA VAL A 113 -5.66 -11.21 -14.02
C VAL A 113 -4.98 -10.53 -15.21
N GLN A 114 -5.43 -10.81 -16.45
CA GLN A 114 -4.92 -10.16 -17.65
C GLN A 114 -5.13 -8.64 -17.59
N LYS A 115 -6.32 -8.18 -17.17
CA LYS A 115 -6.61 -6.75 -17.05
C LYS A 115 -5.68 -6.06 -16.05
N PHE A 116 -5.41 -6.67 -14.89
CA PHE A 116 -4.43 -6.13 -13.95
C PHE A 116 -3.01 -6.12 -14.55
N GLN A 117 -2.60 -7.23 -15.16
CA GLN A 117 -1.29 -7.37 -15.79
C GLN A 117 -1.05 -6.31 -16.87
N ASP A 118 -2.01 -6.11 -17.77
CA ASP A 118 -1.97 -5.12 -18.85
C ASP A 118 -1.88 -3.69 -18.30
N ASN A 119 -2.12 -3.49 -17.01
CA ASN A 119 -2.08 -2.19 -16.36
C ASN A 119 -0.93 -2.07 -15.34
N GLY A 120 0.04 -3.00 -15.39
CA GLY A 120 1.20 -2.98 -14.50
C GLY A 120 0.86 -3.26 -13.04
N ILE A 121 -0.20 -4.04 -12.80
CA ILE A 121 -0.68 -4.45 -11.48
C ILE A 121 -0.51 -5.97 -11.37
N TYR A 122 0.24 -6.41 -10.37
CA TYR A 122 0.39 -7.82 -10.03
C TYR A 122 -0.88 -8.37 -9.39
N THR A 123 -1.09 -9.68 -9.57
CA THR A 123 -2.11 -10.43 -8.85
C THR A 123 -1.48 -11.46 -7.93
N LEU A 124 -1.80 -11.39 -6.64
CA LEU A 124 -1.65 -12.52 -5.72
C LEU A 124 -2.96 -13.30 -5.75
N VAL A 125 -2.93 -14.53 -6.27
CA VAL A 125 -4.11 -15.39 -6.36
C VAL A 125 -4.35 -16.04 -5.02
N ASP A 126 -5.46 -15.69 -4.37
CA ASP A 126 -5.75 -16.09 -2.99
C ASP A 126 -6.89 -17.13 -2.94
N HIS A 127 -6.63 -18.31 -2.38
CA HIS A 127 -7.70 -19.24 -2.00
C HIS A 127 -8.42 -18.70 -0.76
N HIS A 128 -9.39 -17.83 -1.02
CA HIS A 128 -10.11 -17.12 0.01
C HIS A 128 -11.17 -18.01 0.67
N GLN A 129 -11.26 -17.91 1.99
CA GLN A 129 -12.31 -18.54 2.79
C GLN A 129 -12.50 -17.76 4.10
N ASP A 130 -13.73 -17.74 4.62
CA ASP A 130 -14.03 -17.38 6.01
C ASP A 130 -14.98 -18.42 6.58
N VAL A 131 -14.68 -19.00 7.74
CA VAL A 131 -15.54 -20.02 8.36
C VAL A 131 -15.82 -21.20 7.39
N TRP A 132 -14.91 -21.41 6.44
CA TRP A 132 -14.83 -22.49 5.47
C TRP A 132 -15.91 -22.59 4.39
N ALA A 133 -17.20 -22.67 4.74
CA ALA A 133 -18.25 -23.05 3.78
C ALA A 133 -19.63 -22.50 4.14
N ALA A 134 -20.52 -22.39 3.15
CA ALA A 134 -21.88 -21.87 3.32
C ALA A 134 -22.71 -22.66 4.34
N GLN A 135 -22.53 -23.98 4.43
CA GLN A 135 -23.19 -24.81 5.46
C GLN A 135 -22.80 -24.45 6.91
N LEU A 136 -21.75 -23.65 7.09
CA LEU A 136 -21.22 -23.17 8.36
C LEU A 136 -21.34 -21.64 8.47
N CYS A 137 -22.25 -21.03 7.69
CA CYS A 137 -22.40 -19.57 7.57
C CYS A 137 -21.13 -18.85 7.09
N GLY A 138 -20.24 -19.56 6.38
CA GLY A 138 -19.00 -19.06 5.83
C GLY A 138 -18.93 -19.08 4.31
N HIS A 139 -17.72 -18.90 3.77
CA HIS A 139 -17.41 -18.84 2.34
C HIS A 139 -16.11 -19.60 2.07
N GLY A 140 -15.91 -20.04 0.82
CA GLY A 140 -14.65 -20.64 0.35
C GLY A 140 -14.88 -21.98 -0.32
N ALA A 141 -15.13 -23.02 0.49
CA ALA A 141 -15.29 -24.39 0.04
C ALA A 141 -16.64 -24.67 -0.64
N PRO A 142 -16.68 -25.57 -1.64
CA PRO A 142 -17.91 -25.93 -2.35
C PRO A 142 -18.93 -26.69 -1.49
N LEU A 143 -20.20 -26.63 -1.88
CA LEU A 143 -21.31 -27.27 -1.15
C LEU A 143 -21.15 -28.79 -0.99
N TRP A 144 -20.44 -29.47 -1.88
CA TRP A 144 -20.20 -30.91 -1.74
C TRP A 144 -19.21 -31.26 -0.60
N PHE A 145 -18.49 -30.27 -0.05
CA PHE A 145 -17.46 -30.49 0.97
C PHE A 145 -18.07 -30.91 2.31
N VAL A 146 -18.87 -30.04 2.95
CA VAL A 146 -19.36 -30.25 4.32
C VAL A 146 -20.57 -31.17 4.33
N LYS A 147 -20.47 -32.31 5.03
CA LYS A 147 -21.57 -33.26 5.18
C LYS A 147 -22.22 -33.13 6.56
N LYS A 148 -23.56 -33.13 6.60
CA LYS A 148 -24.39 -32.90 7.81
C LYS A 148 -24.18 -33.96 8.91
N ASP A 149 -23.81 -35.17 8.53
CA ASP A 149 -23.63 -36.33 9.40
C ASP A 149 -22.22 -36.48 9.97
N TRP A 150 -21.27 -35.61 9.57
CA TRP A 150 -19.93 -35.58 10.15
C TRP A 150 -19.89 -35.20 11.62
N VAL A 151 -20.90 -34.49 12.10
CA VAL A 151 -21.05 -34.05 13.48
C VAL A 151 -22.38 -34.58 14.03
N PRO A 152 -22.41 -35.15 15.25
CA PRO A 152 -23.64 -35.60 15.89
C PRO A 152 -24.70 -34.49 15.95
N GLU A 153 -25.98 -34.84 15.86
CA GLU A 153 -27.07 -33.87 15.75
C GLU A 153 -27.02 -32.75 16.79
N GLY A 154 -26.84 -33.08 18.08
CA GLY A 154 -26.77 -32.09 19.16
C GLY A 154 -25.50 -31.21 19.18
N ARG A 155 -24.57 -31.42 18.25
CA ARG A 155 -23.34 -30.62 18.09
C ARG A 155 -23.23 -29.95 16.72
N ARG A 156 -24.26 -30.10 15.87
CA ARG A 156 -24.28 -29.44 14.57
C ARG A 156 -24.22 -27.92 14.73
N PHE A 157 -23.77 -27.24 13.68
CA PHE A 157 -23.63 -25.79 13.66
C PHE A 157 -24.94 -25.10 14.10
N PRO A 158 -24.90 -24.07 14.97
CA PRO A 158 -23.73 -23.28 15.40
C PRO A 158 -23.20 -23.62 16.81
N VAL A 159 -23.34 -24.87 17.29
CA VAL A 159 -22.87 -25.24 18.64
C VAL A 159 -21.34 -25.06 18.75
N PRO A 160 -20.80 -24.41 19.81
CA PRO A 160 -21.46 -24.04 21.08
C PRO A 160 -21.99 -22.60 21.18
N GLN A 161 -21.85 -21.74 20.16
CA GLN A 161 -22.38 -20.37 20.24
C GLN A 161 -23.89 -20.32 20.52
N LYS A 162 -24.63 -21.28 19.96
CA LYS A 162 -26.00 -21.60 20.39
C LYS A 162 -26.14 -23.08 20.63
N TRP A 163 -26.96 -23.44 21.62
CA TRP A 163 -27.15 -24.83 22.03
C TRP A 163 -28.08 -25.64 21.11
N SER A 164 -28.86 -24.97 20.27
CA SER A 164 -29.73 -25.60 19.28
C SER A 164 -29.13 -25.48 17.88
N PRO A 165 -29.00 -26.60 17.13
CA PRO A 165 -28.60 -26.55 15.73
C PRO A 165 -29.54 -25.68 14.89
N PHE A 166 -29.00 -25.04 13.86
CA PHE A 166 -29.82 -24.32 12.90
C PHE A 166 -30.63 -25.26 12.01
N ALA A 167 -31.82 -24.80 11.62
CA ALA A 167 -32.53 -25.36 10.48
C ALA A 167 -31.74 -25.04 9.20
N VAL A 168 -31.77 -25.96 8.25
CA VAL A 168 -30.99 -25.86 7.01
C VAL A 168 -31.84 -26.25 5.81
N ASP A 169 -31.49 -25.74 4.65
CA ASP A 169 -32.11 -26.10 3.37
C ASP A 169 -31.65 -27.49 2.87
N ALA A 170 -32.02 -27.83 1.63
CA ALA A 170 -31.64 -29.10 1.00
C ALA A 170 -30.12 -29.28 0.81
N ASN A 171 -29.36 -28.19 0.75
CA ASN A 171 -27.90 -28.19 0.64
C ASN A 171 -27.20 -28.15 2.00
N GLY A 172 -27.96 -28.12 3.11
CA GLY A 172 -27.42 -28.01 4.45
C GLY A 172 -27.00 -26.59 4.82
N VAL A 173 -27.48 -25.57 4.11
CA VAL A 173 -27.16 -24.15 4.33
C VAL A 173 -28.19 -23.51 5.29
N PRO A 174 -27.75 -22.88 6.39
CA PRO A 174 -28.64 -22.11 7.27
C PRO A 174 -29.18 -20.84 6.58
N SER A 175 -30.26 -20.27 7.11
CA SER A 175 -30.78 -19.01 6.57
C SER A 175 -29.85 -17.82 6.86
N ALA A 176 -29.86 -16.79 6.01
CA ALA A 176 -29.10 -15.56 6.26
C ALA A 176 -29.45 -14.91 7.61
N LYS A 177 -30.71 -15.01 8.04
CA LYS A 177 -31.17 -14.55 9.35
C LYS A 177 -30.49 -15.31 10.49
N ASP A 178 -30.35 -16.64 10.37
CA ASP A 178 -29.67 -17.45 11.38
C ASP A 178 -28.18 -17.16 11.41
N CYS A 179 -27.54 -17.05 10.24
CA CYS A 179 -26.13 -16.67 10.13
C CYS A 179 -25.85 -15.29 10.74
N GLY A 180 -26.71 -14.30 10.50
CA GLY A 180 -26.61 -12.96 11.10
C GLY A 180 -26.95 -12.89 12.59
N SER A 181 -27.28 -14.02 13.23
CA SER A 181 -27.68 -14.09 14.64
C SER A 181 -26.61 -14.63 15.58
N ILE A 182 -25.40 -14.89 15.06
CA ILE A 182 -24.21 -15.36 15.77
C ILE A 182 -23.02 -14.46 15.42
N ASP A 183 -21.94 -14.56 16.21
CA ASP A 183 -20.70 -13.87 15.89
C ASP A 183 -19.91 -14.68 14.85
N TRP A 184 -19.62 -14.06 13.72
CA TRP A 184 -18.93 -14.73 12.62
C TRP A 184 -17.51 -15.15 13.02
N SER A 185 -16.79 -14.32 13.79
CA SER A 185 -15.41 -14.58 14.19
C SER A 185 -15.35 -15.72 15.22
N LEU A 186 -16.32 -15.79 16.14
CA LEU A 186 -16.44 -16.90 17.09
C LEU A 186 -16.94 -18.18 16.42
N SER A 187 -17.38 -18.15 15.15
CA SER A 187 -17.84 -19.36 14.45
C SER A 187 -16.72 -20.35 14.20
N TYR A 188 -15.47 -19.88 14.14
CA TYR A 188 -14.29 -20.75 14.11
C TYR A 188 -14.21 -21.71 15.31
N LEU A 189 -14.78 -21.34 16.45
CA LEU A 189 -14.82 -22.17 17.67
C LEU A 189 -15.95 -23.22 17.67
N ASN A 190 -16.73 -23.32 16.59
CA ASN A 190 -17.83 -24.27 16.50
C ASN A 190 -17.35 -25.68 16.11
N TYR A 191 -18.04 -26.71 16.59
CA TYR A 191 -17.72 -28.12 16.29
C TYR A 191 -17.67 -28.40 14.78
N GLY A 192 -18.64 -27.88 14.03
CA GLY A 192 -18.72 -28.07 12.57
C GLY A 192 -17.51 -27.51 11.83
N VAL A 193 -17.02 -26.34 12.23
CA VAL A 193 -15.87 -25.68 11.59
C VAL A 193 -14.58 -26.41 11.93
N GLY A 194 -14.33 -26.68 13.21
CA GLY A 194 -13.16 -27.46 13.62
C GLY A 194 -13.10 -28.83 12.92
N ASN A 195 -14.23 -29.53 12.85
CA ASN A 195 -14.30 -30.84 12.20
C ASN A 195 -14.04 -30.77 10.69
N ALA A 196 -14.57 -29.75 9.99
CA ALA A 196 -14.34 -29.57 8.56
C ALA A 196 -12.85 -29.35 8.24
N PHE A 197 -12.19 -28.44 8.95
CA PHE A 197 -10.74 -28.23 8.81
C PHE A 197 -9.94 -29.47 9.22
N GLY A 198 -10.30 -30.13 10.33
CA GLY A 198 -9.65 -31.37 10.77
C GLY A 198 -9.71 -32.47 9.70
N ARG A 199 -10.85 -32.62 9.02
CA ARG A 199 -10.99 -33.58 7.92
C ARG A 199 -10.17 -33.21 6.68
N LEU A 200 -10.08 -31.92 6.35
CA LEU A 200 -9.19 -31.43 5.29
C LEU A 200 -7.73 -31.82 5.56
N TYR A 201 -7.21 -31.45 6.73
CA TYR A 201 -5.82 -31.69 7.12
C TYR A 201 -5.48 -33.18 7.22
N ASN A 202 -6.40 -33.99 7.76
CA ASN A 202 -6.22 -35.43 7.85
C ASN A 202 -6.49 -36.18 6.54
N ASN A 203 -6.76 -35.47 5.43
CA ASN A 203 -7.10 -36.04 4.13
C ASN A 203 -8.27 -37.05 4.19
N TYR A 204 -9.21 -36.84 5.12
CA TYR A 204 -10.39 -37.69 5.24
C TYR A 204 -11.17 -37.63 3.92
N ASP A 205 -11.66 -38.78 3.42
CA ASP A 205 -12.38 -38.85 2.13
C ASP A 205 -11.59 -38.16 0.99
N ASN A 206 -10.25 -38.23 1.00
CA ASN A 206 -9.36 -37.60 0.01
C ASN A 206 -9.54 -36.08 -0.14
N LEU A 207 -10.05 -35.37 0.88
CA LEU A 207 -10.32 -33.92 0.79
C LEU A 207 -9.04 -33.10 0.59
N GLY A 208 -7.95 -33.44 1.26
CA GLY A 208 -6.65 -32.80 1.08
C GLY A 208 -6.05 -33.06 -0.31
N ASP A 209 -6.26 -34.24 -0.88
CA ASP A 209 -5.88 -34.55 -2.27
C ASP A 209 -6.72 -33.75 -3.27
N THR A 210 -8.02 -33.58 -2.98
CA THR A 210 -8.92 -32.78 -3.82
C THR A 210 -8.52 -31.30 -3.79
N TRP A 211 -8.20 -30.76 -2.61
CA TRP A 211 -7.65 -29.40 -2.47
C TRP A 211 -6.32 -29.20 -3.19
N ALA A 212 -5.43 -30.20 -3.16
CA ALA A 212 -4.18 -30.14 -3.92
C ALA A 212 -4.42 -30.16 -5.45
N ASN A 213 -5.43 -30.91 -5.92
CA ASN A 213 -5.82 -30.89 -7.32
C ASN A 213 -6.46 -29.56 -7.73
N TYR A 214 -7.27 -28.93 -6.87
CA TYR A 214 -7.75 -27.56 -7.06
C TYR A 214 -6.56 -26.60 -7.31
N TRP A 215 -5.53 -26.67 -6.48
CA TRP A 215 -4.33 -25.84 -6.66
C TRP A 215 -3.57 -26.13 -7.94
N LYS A 216 -3.48 -27.40 -8.34
CA LYS A 216 -2.90 -27.78 -9.64
C LYS A 216 -3.68 -27.14 -10.80
N VAL A 217 -5.01 -27.12 -10.74
CA VAL A 217 -5.85 -26.50 -11.77
C VAL A 217 -5.64 -24.99 -11.84
N LEU A 218 -5.57 -24.31 -10.70
CA LEU A 218 -5.26 -22.89 -10.68
C LEU A 218 -3.87 -22.58 -11.24
N ALA A 219 -2.85 -23.30 -10.80
CA ALA A 219 -1.49 -23.12 -11.28
C ALA A 219 -1.38 -23.37 -12.79
N GLU A 220 -2.02 -24.42 -13.31
CA GLU A 220 -2.04 -24.69 -14.76
C GLU A 220 -2.66 -23.54 -15.56
N ASN A 221 -3.67 -22.87 -15.00
CA ASN A 221 -4.32 -21.74 -15.65
C ASN A 221 -3.51 -20.43 -15.55
N PHE A 222 -2.76 -20.22 -14.48
CA PHE A 222 -2.14 -18.92 -14.19
C PHE A 222 -0.62 -18.86 -14.43
N LYS A 223 0.07 -19.99 -14.62
CA LYS A 223 1.55 -20.05 -14.72
C LYS A 223 2.19 -19.17 -15.81
N ASP A 224 1.45 -18.90 -16.88
CA ASP A 224 1.94 -18.17 -18.05
C ASP A 224 1.74 -16.65 -17.93
N PHE A 225 1.09 -16.17 -16.86
CA PHE A 225 0.90 -14.75 -16.60
C PHE A 225 2.09 -14.19 -15.82
N PRO A 226 2.98 -13.37 -16.42
CA PRO A 226 4.07 -12.73 -15.69
C PRO A 226 3.59 -11.80 -14.55
N GLY A 227 2.36 -11.29 -14.64
CA GLY A 227 1.74 -10.48 -13.59
C GLY A 227 1.22 -11.26 -12.40
N VAL A 228 1.26 -12.60 -12.42
CA VAL A 228 0.94 -13.39 -11.22
C VAL A 228 2.14 -13.36 -10.29
N GLN A 229 2.01 -12.62 -9.20
CA GLN A 229 3.01 -12.49 -8.14
C GLN A 229 3.19 -13.80 -7.39
N GLY A 230 2.10 -14.54 -7.16
CA GLY A 230 2.13 -15.79 -6.43
C GLY A 230 0.76 -16.44 -6.22
N TYR A 231 0.80 -17.57 -5.51
CA TYR A 231 -0.34 -18.37 -5.09
C TYR A 231 -0.43 -18.41 -3.57
N ASP A 232 -1.42 -17.76 -2.97
CA ASP A 232 -1.67 -17.77 -1.52
C ASP A 232 -2.52 -18.96 -1.13
N LEU A 233 -1.89 -19.96 -0.51
CA LEU A 233 -2.44 -21.31 -0.41
C LEU A 233 -3.80 -21.38 0.28
N MET A 234 -4.00 -20.57 1.31
CA MET A 234 -5.28 -20.46 2.00
C MET A 234 -5.30 -19.24 2.91
N ASN A 235 -6.31 -18.40 2.73
CA ASN A 235 -6.64 -17.31 3.63
C ASN A 235 -6.94 -17.83 5.04
N GLU A 236 -6.31 -17.24 6.06
CA GLU A 236 -6.64 -17.39 7.49
C GLU A 236 -6.94 -18.84 7.92
N PRO A 237 -5.98 -19.76 7.76
CA PRO A 237 -6.21 -21.17 8.01
C PRO A 237 -6.58 -21.41 9.48
N TRP A 238 -7.72 -22.05 9.73
CA TRP A 238 -8.09 -22.43 11.09
C TRP A 238 -7.30 -23.65 11.57
N VAL A 239 -7.14 -23.77 12.88
CA VAL A 239 -6.27 -24.75 13.52
C VAL A 239 -6.65 -26.22 13.32
N GLY A 240 -7.86 -26.52 12.84
CA GLY A 240 -8.40 -27.88 12.75
C GLY A 240 -9.41 -28.21 13.85
N ASP A 241 -9.57 -29.50 14.17
CA ASP A 241 -10.57 -29.98 15.13
C ASP A 241 -10.13 -29.73 16.58
N HIS A 242 -10.10 -28.46 16.96
CA HIS A 242 -9.77 -27.98 18.30
C HIS A 242 -10.74 -28.46 19.39
N MET A 243 -11.94 -28.92 19.01
CA MET A 243 -12.89 -29.51 19.95
C MET A 243 -12.47 -30.94 20.33
N ALA A 244 -11.83 -31.66 19.41
CA ALA A 244 -11.22 -32.96 19.69
C ALA A 244 -9.81 -32.83 20.33
N ASP A 245 -9.01 -31.86 19.88
CA ASP A 245 -7.68 -31.56 20.43
C ASP A 245 -7.52 -30.04 20.72
N PRO A 246 -7.85 -29.59 21.95
CA PRO A 246 -7.70 -28.18 22.32
C PRO A 246 -6.27 -27.66 22.28
N THR A 247 -5.25 -28.53 22.26
CA THR A 247 -3.85 -28.08 22.19
C THR A 247 -3.51 -27.41 20.86
N LEU A 248 -4.34 -27.63 19.82
CA LEU A 248 -4.23 -26.96 18.54
C LEU A 248 -4.39 -25.43 18.63
N LEU A 249 -5.05 -24.91 19.67
CA LEU A 249 -5.20 -23.46 19.92
C LEU A 249 -3.95 -22.81 20.52
N ILE A 250 -2.92 -23.58 20.88
CA ILE A 250 -1.64 -23.02 21.31
C ILE A 250 -0.92 -22.47 20.06
N PRO A 251 -0.54 -21.18 20.04
CA PRO A 251 0.10 -20.56 18.89
C PRO A 251 1.25 -21.38 18.27
N GLY A 252 1.22 -21.57 16.95
CA GLY A 252 2.18 -22.33 16.16
C GLY A 252 2.08 -23.85 16.29
N THR A 253 1.11 -24.38 17.05
CA THR A 253 0.95 -25.85 17.16
C THR A 253 0.29 -26.42 15.91
N ALA A 254 -0.77 -25.78 15.43
CA ALA A 254 -1.53 -26.23 14.27
C ALA A 254 -0.78 -26.07 12.95
N ASP A 255 0.00 -24.99 12.78
CA ASP A 255 0.92 -24.80 11.64
C ASP A 255 1.73 -26.08 11.37
N ARG A 256 2.37 -26.59 12.42
CA ARG A 256 3.25 -27.75 12.36
C ARG A 256 2.52 -29.07 12.21
N ARG A 257 1.46 -29.25 13.00
CA ARG A 257 0.78 -30.55 13.15
C ARG A 257 -0.21 -30.82 12.03
N ASN A 258 -0.89 -29.78 11.56
CA ASN A 258 -2.03 -29.90 10.66
C ASN A 258 -1.75 -29.27 9.30
N MET A 259 -1.22 -28.05 9.26
CA MET A 259 -1.10 -27.28 8.01
C MET A 259 0.10 -27.71 7.17
N GLU A 260 1.27 -27.94 7.79
CA GLU A 260 2.55 -28.19 7.08
C GLU A 260 2.45 -29.33 6.06
N ALA A 261 1.82 -30.44 6.43
CA ALA A 261 1.65 -31.59 5.54
C ALA A 261 0.76 -31.26 4.32
N LEU A 262 -0.32 -30.51 4.55
CA LEU A 262 -1.22 -30.10 3.48
C LEU A 262 -0.55 -29.05 2.58
N TRP A 263 0.20 -28.09 3.11
CA TRP A 263 0.89 -27.09 2.30
C TRP A 263 1.96 -27.72 1.42
N ASN A 264 2.70 -28.69 1.95
CA ASN A 264 3.63 -29.50 1.16
C ASN A 264 2.91 -30.26 0.03
N LYS A 265 1.71 -30.79 0.30
CA LYS A 265 0.89 -31.46 -0.71
C LYS A 265 0.44 -30.49 -1.82
N GLY A 266 -0.07 -29.32 -1.46
CA GLY A 266 -0.46 -28.25 -2.39
C GLY A 266 0.71 -27.76 -3.23
N ASN A 267 1.84 -27.42 -2.60
CA ASN A 267 3.05 -27.02 -3.29
C ASN A 267 3.54 -28.10 -4.26
N LYS A 268 3.53 -29.39 -3.87
CA LYS A 268 3.89 -30.48 -4.80
C LYS A 268 2.97 -30.54 -6.02
N ALA A 269 1.67 -30.34 -5.83
CA ALA A 269 0.70 -30.33 -6.91
C ALA A 269 0.91 -29.14 -7.86
N ILE A 270 1.12 -27.94 -7.31
CA ILE A 270 1.48 -26.73 -8.07
C ILE A 270 2.77 -26.95 -8.87
N ARG A 271 3.83 -27.44 -8.21
CA ARG A 271 5.15 -27.66 -8.86
C ARG A 271 5.14 -28.72 -9.94
N SER A 272 4.11 -29.56 -10.01
CA SER A 272 3.93 -30.49 -11.13
C SER A 272 3.57 -29.81 -12.45
N VAL A 273 3.13 -28.55 -12.41
CA VAL A 273 2.70 -27.76 -13.58
C VAL A 273 3.36 -26.39 -13.67
N ASP A 274 3.76 -25.78 -12.55
CA ASP A 274 4.44 -24.49 -12.47
C ASP A 274 5.67 -24.58 -11.55
N PRO A 275 6.89 -24.63 -12.12
CA PRO A 275 8.12 -24.74 -11.34
C PRO A 275 8.62 -23.40 -10.76
N THR A 276 7.97 -22.27 -11.06
CA THR A 276 8.57 -20.94 -10.85
C THR A 276 7.79 -20.02 -9.93
N THR A 277 6.48 -19.92 -10.07
CA THR A 277 5.65 -18.91 -9.38
C THR A 277 5.72 -19.10 -7.87
N ILE A 278 5.83 -18.00 -7.11
CA ILE A 278 6.01 -18.04 -5.66
C ILE A 278 4.77 -18.61 -4.97
N VAL A 279 4.96 -19.54 -4.05
CA VAL A 279 3.89 -20.09 -3.21
C VAL A 279 3.87 -19.35 -1.87
N TYR A 280 2.81 -18.61 -1.63
CA TYR A 280 2.53 -17.93 -0.38
C TYR A 280 1.81 -18.89 0.57
N PHE A 281 2.20 -18.86 1.84
CA PHE A 281 1.61 -19.73 2.85
C PHE A 281 1.39 -18.99 4.17
N GLU A 282 0.22 -19.20 4.74
CA GLU A 282 -0.20 -18.63 6.02
C GLU A 282 -0.16 -19.70 7.13
N GLY A 283 0.04 -19.23 8.36
CA GLY A 283 -0.29 -19.95 9.59
C GLY A 283 -1.58 -19.41 10.20
N SER A 284 -1.91 -19.81 11.43
CA SER A 284 -3.14 -19.32 12.07
C SER A 284 -3.03 -17.80 12.34
N THR A 285 -4.10 -17.03 12.08
CA THR A 285 -4.07 -15.55 12.19
C THR A 285 -3.62 -15.02 13.56
N PHE A 286 -3.82 -15.80 14.63
CA PHE A 286 -3.44 -15.42 16.00
C PHE A 286 -2.02 -15.86 16.40
N ASP A 287 -1.24 -16.45 15.50
CA ASP A 287 0.09 -16.96 15.82
C ASP A 287 1.10 -15.87 16.13
N ILE A 288 1.73 -15.96 17.30
CA ILE A 288 2.80 -15.04 17.73
C ILE A 288 4.06 -15.23 16.87
N LEU A 289 4.47 -16.48 16.68
CA LEU A 289 5.53 -16.90 15.77
C LEU A 289 4.99 -18.05 14.93
N SER A 290 5.43 -18.14 13.69
CA SER A 290 5.12 -19.28 12.83
C SER A 290 5.55 -20.59 13.48
N GLY A 291 4.68 -21.59 13.42
CA GLY A 291 4.93 -22.92 13.95
C GLY A 291 5.56 -23.92 12.99
N PHE A 292 5.63 -23.59 11.69
CA PHE A 292 6.17 -24.45 10.64
C PHE A 292 7.64 -24.82 10.92
N ASN A 293 7.99 -26.08 10.71
CA ASN A 293 9.39 -26.53 10.74
C ASN A 293 10.15 -26.04 9.52
N ASN A 294 9.49 -26.02 8.36
CA ASN A 294 10.06 -25.59 7.09
C ASN A 294 8.96 -25.01 6.18
N VAL A 295 9.38 -24.25 5.18
CA VAL A 295 8.48 -23.74 4.14
C VAL A 295 7.93 -24.89 3.28
N PRO A 296 6.80 -24.68 2.57
CA PRO A 296 6.27 -25.66 1.62
C PRO A 296 7.32 -26.07 0.57
N GLY A 297 7.57 -27.36 0.43
CA GLY A 297 8.57 -27.91 -0.49
C GLY A 297 10.03 -27.72 -0.05
N ALA A 298 10.28 -27.19 1.15
CA ALA A 298 11.61 -26.94 1.70
C ALA A 298 12.52 -26.04 0.84
N ASP A 299 11.94 -25.24 -0.06
CA ASP A 299 12.66 -24.30 -0.91
C ASP A 299 12.18 -22.87 -0.67
N GLY A 300 12.83 -22.18 0.26
CA GLY A 300 12.51 -20.79 0.61
C GLY A 300 12.74 -19.79 -0.53
N SER A 301 13.43 -20.18 -1.61
CA SER A 301 13.58 -19.34 -2.80
C SER A 301 12.32 -19.33 -3.67
N LYS A 302 11.36 -20.23 -3.39
CA LYS A 302 10.11 -20.42 -4.14
C LYS A 302 8.87 -20.21 -3.29
N THR A 303 9.04 -19.70 -2.08
CA THR A 303 7.95 -19.47 -1.14
C THR A 303 8.01 -18.08 -0.51
N ALA A 304 6.89 -17.66 0.06
CA ALA A 304 6.83 -16.51 0.95
C ALA A 304 5.82 -16.78 2.07
N HIS A 305 6.14 -16.32 3.28
CA HIS A 305 5.21 -16.38 4.40
C HIS A 305 4.24 -15.20 4.31
N SER A 306 2.98 -15.47 3.97
CA SER A 306 1.87 -14.51 4.08
C SER A 306 1.38 -14.47 5.53
N TRP A 307 0.96 -13.29 5.99
CA TRP A 307 0.48 -13.09 7.35
C TRP A 307 -0.42 -11.86 7.43
N HIS A 308 -1.33 -11.86 8.41
CA HIS A 308 -2.27 -10.76 8.61
C HIS A 308 -2.04 -10.03 9.93
N TYR A 309 -2.54 -8.80 10.01
CA TYR A 309 -2.62 -8.06 11.25
C TYR A 309 -4.02 -7.48 11.48
N TYR A 310 -4.68 -8.02 12.50
CA TYR A 310 -5.86 -7.42 13.14
C TYR A 310 -5.70 -7.53 14.64
N LYS A 311 -6.22 -6.54 15.39
CA LYS A 311 -6.15 -6.52 16.85
C LYS A 311 -7.53 -6.26 17.45
N PRO A 312 -8.24 -7.30 17.92
CA PRO A 312 -7.90 -8.75 17.93
C PRO A 312 -7.81 -9.39 16.53
N PRO A 313 -7.21 -10.60 16.37
CA PRO A 313 -6.78 -11.53 17.42
C PRO A 313 -5.33 -11.35 17.87
N GLN A 314 -4.55 -10.46 17.26
CA GLN A 314 -3.17 -10.24 17.66
C GLN A 314 -3.07 -9.61 19.06
N LEU A 315 -2.15 -10.12 19.87
CA LEU A 315 -1.99 -9.68 21.26
C LEU A 315 -1.14 -8.40 21.39
N PHE A 316 -0.22 -8.19 20.44
CA PHE A 316 0.76 -7.12 20.49
C PHE A 316 0.43 -5.99 19.49
N GLY A 317 1.11 -4.85 19.63
CA GLY A 317 1.05 -3.78 18.62
C GLY A 317 1.76 -4.18 17.31
N PHE A 318 1.49 -3.43 16.24
CA PHE A 318 1.91 -3.75 14.89
C PHE A 318 3.42 -3.99 14.77
N GLU A 319 4.24 -3.09 15.30
CA GLU A 319 5.71 -3.22 15.20
C GLU A 319 6.25 -4.47 15.91
N THR A 320 5.65 -4.88 17.02
CA THR A 320 6.03 -6.12 17.71
C THR A 320 5.68 -7.34 16.87
N THR A 321 4.51 -7.35 16.24
CA THR A 321 4.12 -8.41 15.30
C THR A 321 5.05 -8.45 14.09
N MET A 322 5.36 -7.30 13.49
CA MET A 322 6.33 -7.18 12.39
C MET A 322 7.70 -7.77 12.77
N LYS A 323 8.22 -7.43 13.96
CA LYS A 323 9.47 -8.02 14.49
C LYS A 323 9.42 -9.53 14.62
N ASN A 324 8.27 -10.10 14.98
CA ASN A 324 8.10 -11.56 15.00
C ASN A 324 8.10 -12.17 13.60
N ARG A 325 7.42 -11.54 12.62
CA ARG A 325 7.43 -11.99 11.23
C ARG A 325 8.83 -11.93 10.58
N ILE A 326 9.65 -10.94 10.97
CA ILE A 326 11.07 -10.89 10.58
C ILE A 326 11.85 -12.08 11.15
N LYS A 327 11.60 -12.50 12.39
CA LYS A 327 12.23 -13.70 12.96
C LYS A 327 11.81 -14.94 12.17
N ASP A 328 10.53 -15.04 11.81
CA ASP A 328 10.00 -16.16 11.05
C ASP A 328 10.63 -16.26 9.66
N LYS A 329 10.64 -15.17 8.88
CA LYS A 329 11.23 -15.18 7.51
C LYS A 329 12.72 -15.51 7.51
N LYS A 330 13.46 -15.05 8.53
CA LYS A 330 14.88 -15.41 8.75
C LYS A 330 15.06 -16.88 9.10
N ARG A 331 14.26 -17.40 10.04
CA ARG A 331 14.32 -18.81 10.48
C ARG A 331 13.96 -19.76 9.35
N LEU A 332 12.92 -19.43 8.58
CA LEU A 332 12.40 -20.21 7.46
C LEU A 332 13.15 -19.94 6.15
N ARG A 333 14.09 -18.98 6.11
CA ARG A 333 14.91 -18.62 4.93
C ARG A 333 14.08 -18.32 3.69
N THR A 334 13.06 -17.48 3.85
CA THR A 334 12.03 -17.20 2.84
C THR A 334 11.68 -15.72 2.81
N GLY A 335 10.84 -15.30 1.86
CA GLY A 335 10.26 -13.96 1.82
C GLY A 335 9.05 -13.86 2.75
N SER A 336 8.51 -12.67 2.93
CA SER A 336 7.22 -12.49 3.61
C SER A 336 6.48 -11.27 3.08
N MET A 337 5.17 -11.25 3.34
CA MET A 337 4.30 -10.13 2.98
C MET A 337 3.11 -10.06 3.94
N CYS A 338 2.73 -8.85 4.35
CA CYS A 338 1.48 -8.61 5.08
C CYS A 338 0.31 -8.61 4.10
N THR A 339 -0.39 -9.73 3.94
CA THR A 339 -1.42 -9.90 2.90
C THR A 339 -2.77 -9.29 3.29
N GLU A 340 -2.98 -9.02 4.58
CA GLU A 340 -4.12 -8.25 5.08
C GLU A 340 -3.78 -7.49 6.36
N PHE A 341 -4.32 -6.28 6.46
CA PHE A 341 -4.42 -5.52 7.69
C PHE A 341 -5.55 -4.49 7.56
N GLU A 342 -5.99 -3.97 8.70
CA GLU A 342 -7.08 -3.00 8.77
C GLU A 342 -6.79 -1.73 7.96
N MET A 343 -7.62 -1.45 6.95
CA MET A 343 -7.62 -0.22 6.14
C MET A 343 -9.04 0.35 6.08
N TRP A 344 -9.54 0.79 7.24
CA TRP A 344 -10.92 1.26 7.44
C TRP A 344 -10.96 2.74 7.84
N VAL A 345 -12.17 3.32 7.83
CA VAL A 345 -12.42 4.68 8.33
C VAL A 345 -13.46 4.64 9.44
N HIS A 346 -12.97 4.56 10.66
CA HIS A 346 -13.69 4.78 11.91
C HIS A 346 -12.69 5.07 13.04
N ASP A 347 -13.09 5.82 14.07
CA ASP A 347 -12.26 6.08 15.26
C ASP A 347 -10.79 6.43 14.92
N ASP A 348 -9.82 5.70 15.49
CA ASP A 348 -8.38 5.87 15.27
C ASP A 348 -7.79 5.01 14.14
N SER A 349 -8.63 4.26 13.39
CA SER A 349 -8.19 3.26 12.38
C SER A 349 -7.24 3.84 11.31
N VAL A 350 -7.50 5.07 10.83
CA VAL A 350 -6.65 5.74 9.82
C VAL A 350 -5.24 5.99 10.34
N ALA A 351 -5.11 6.39 11.61
CA ALA A 351 -3.79 6.64 12.21
C ALA A 351 -3.02 5.32 12.38
N LEU A 352 -3.70 4.26 12.82
CA LEU A 352 -3.12 2.93 12.98
C LEU A 352 -2.73 2.31 11.63
N ALA A 353 -3.55 2.48 10.60
CA ALA A 353 -3.25 2.06 9.23
C ALA A 353 -2.02 2.79 8.68
N ARG A 354 -1.90 4.10 8.95
CA ARG A 354 -0.71 4.90 8.58
C ARG A 354 0.53 4.42 9.32
N GLU A 355 0.42 4.15 10.63
CA GLU A 355 1.52 3.58 11.42
C GLU A 355 1.96 2.23 10.84
N ALA A 356 1.01 1.35 10.50
CA ALA A 356 1.30 0.04 9.93
C ALA A 356 2.13 0.15 8.65
N VAL A 357 1.73 0.97 7.68
CA VAL A 357 2.49 1.13 6.42
C VAL A 357 3.86 1.79 6.63
N GLN A 358 3.97 2.72 7.59
CA GLN A 358 5.27 3.33 7.95
C GLN A 358 6.22 2.29 8.57
N VAL A 359 5.70 1.41 9.43
CA VAL A 359 6.49 0.31 10.00
C VAL A 359 6.89 -0.69 8.93
N MET A 360 5.99 -1.04 8.00
CA MET A 360 6.31 -1.94 6.90
C MET A 360 7.36 -1.35 5.96
N ASP A 361 7.29 -0.06 5.63
CA ASP A 361 8.35 0.65 4.89
C ASP A 361 9.70 0.55 5.62
N HIS A 362 9.73 0.75 6.94
CA HIS A 362 10.95 0.67 7.75
C HIS A 362 11.61 -0.71 7.69
N TYR A 363 10.82 -1.78 7.59
CA TYR A 363 11.29 -3.16 7.52
C TYR A 363 11.32 -3.76 6.11
N LEU A 364 11.11 -2.95 5.07
CA LEU A 364 11.05 -3.35 3.66
C LEU A 364 10.01 -4.46 3.40
N GLU A 365 8.88 -4.43 4.11
CA GLU A 365 7.81 -5.42 4.00
C GLU A 365 6.76 -4.95 2.99
N SER A 366 6.42 -5.82 2.04
CA SER A 366 5.30 -5.59 1.12
C SER A 366 3.96 -5.79 1.83
N TRP A 367 2.90 -5.17 1.32
CA TRP A 367 1.60 -5.22 1.98
C TRP A 367 0.39 -5.11 1.05
N GLN A 368 -0.74 -5.68 1.48
CA GLN A 368 -2.05 -5.52 0.90
C GLN A 368 -3.07 -5.15 1.99
N GLY A 369 -3.71 -3.99 1.85
CA GLY A 369 -4.72 -3.52 2.79
C GLY A 369 -6.07 -4.21 2.61
N TRP A 370 -6.78 -4.49 3.70
CA TRP A 370 -8.17 -4.97 3.65
C TRP A 370 -9.14 -3.78 3.78
N ALA A 371 -9.81 -3.34 2.72
CA ALA A 371 -9.87 -3.87 1.36
C ALA A 371 -10.30 -2.76 0.39
N TYR A 372 -10.28 -3.00 -0.92
CA TYR A 372 -10.65 -2.01 -1.94
C TYR A 372 -12.05 -1.45 -1.70
N GLU A 373 -12.97 -2.26 -1.19
CA GLU A 373 -14.31 -1.83 -0.81
C GLU A 373 -14.35 -0.74 0.27
N ASN A 374 -13.39 -0.76 1.20
CA ASN A 374 -13.33 0.18 2.32
C ASN A 374 -12.82 1.57 1.90
N LEU A 375 -12.09 1.62 0.79
CA LEU A 375 -11.64 2.85 0.16
C LEU A 375 -12.81 3.73 -0.31
N TRP A 376 -13.96 3.14 -0.66
CA TRP A 376 -15.08 3.89 -1.21
C TRP A 376 -16.06 4.37 -0.13
N GLY A 377 -16.56 5.60 -0.31
CA GLY A 377 -17.84 6.03 0.23
C GLY A 377 -18.98 5.60 -0.70
N ALA A 378 -20.04 6.41 -0.79
CA ALA A 378 -21.15 6.09 -1.69
C ALA A 378 -20.77 6.15 -3.18
N THR A 379 -19.91 7.10 -3.56
CA THR A 379 -19.55 7.35 -4.98
C THR A 379 -18.08 7.71 -5.21
N GLU A 380 -17.39 8.17 -4.16
CA GLU A 380 -16.02 8.69 -4.22
C GLU A 380 -15.11 7.93 -3.26
N VAL A 381 -13.81 7.97 -3.55
CA VAL A 381 -12.78 7.44 -2.64
C VAL A 381 -12.66 8.32 -1.40
N LYS A 382 -12.50 7.69 -0.24
CA LYS A 382 -12.24 8.37 1.04
C LYS A 382 -10.81 8.89 1.02
N LEU A 383 -10.65 10.21 1.11
CA LEU A 383 -9.35 10.89 1.01
C LEU A 383 -8.36 10.36 2.05
N GLU A 384 -8.82 10.07 3.25
CA GLU A 384 -8.01 9.61 4.38
C GLU A 384 -7.25 8.32 4.06
N LEU A 385 -7.91 7.35 3.43
CA LEU A 385 -7.29 6.10 2.98
C LEU A 385 -6.54 6.28 1.66
N ALA A 386 -7.05 7.12 0.76
CA ALA A 386 -6.38 7.43 -0.50
C ALA A 386 -4.96 7.94 -0.27
N LEU A 387 -4.75 8.82 0.72
CA LEU A 387 -3.42 9.31 1.08
C LEU A 387 -2.47 8.22 1.60
N ILE A 388 -2.99 7.20 2.28
CA ILE A 388 -2.18 6.06 2.75
C ILE A 388 -1.73 5.20 1.56
N TYR A 389 -2.63 4.91 0.61
CA TYR A 389 -2.27 4.16 -0.60
C TYR A 389 -1.32 4.96 -1.51
N ALA A 390 -1.61 6.23 -1.74
CA ALA A 390 -0.89 7.11 -2.67
C ALA A 390 0.56 7.46 -2.26
N ARG A 391 1.06 6.89 -1.16
CA ARG A 391 2.46 7.07 -0.72
C ARG A 391 3.41 6.74 -1.86
N THR A 392 4.51 7.48 -1.93
CA THR A 392 5.61 7.19 -2.86
C THR A 392 6.44 6.05 -2.30
N TYR A 393 6.74 5.06 -3.13
CA TYR A 393 7.58 3.94 -2.73
C TYR A 393 8.36 3.37 -3.92
N THR A 394 9.42 2.66 -3.58
CA THR A 394 10.23 1.94 -4.57
C THR A 394 9.54 0.64 -4.92
N GLU A 395 9.12 0.51 -6.17
CA GLU A 395 8.61 -0.74 -6.71
C GLU A 395 9.74 -1.72 -7.06
N ALA A 396 10.87 -1.20 -7.54
CA ALA A 396 12.00 -2.03 -7.94
C ALA A 396 13.36 -1.36 -7.72
N THR A 397 14.37 -2.12 -7.30
CA THR A 397 15.78 -1.67 -7.29
C THR A 397 16.63 -2.58 -8.17
N ALA A 398 17.53 -1.99 -8.96
CA ALA A 398 18.56 -2.72 -9.72
C ALA A 398 19.71 -3.19 -8.81
N GLY A 399 19.36 -3.93 -7.76
CA GLY A 399 20.25 -4.31 -6.66
C GLY A 399 19.46 -4.54 -5.38
N THR A 400 20.14 -4.72 -4.25
CA THR A 400 19.52 -5.12 -2.99
C THR A 400 19.11 -3.89 -2.16
N ALA A 401 17.80 -3.62 -2.05
CA ALA A 401 17.29 -2.51 -1.25
C ALA A 401 17.72 -2.62 0.22
N GLN A 402 17.96 -1.48 0.86
CA GLN A 402 18.42 -1.37 2.25
C GLN A 402 17.47 -0.57 3.13
N THR A 403 16.89 0.52 2.62
CA THR A 403 16.01 1.40 3.41
C THR A 403 14.94 2.05 2.54
N PHE A 404 13.73 2.21 3.06
CA PHE A 404 12.69 3.10 2.54
C PHE A 404 12.26 4.12 3.58
N TYR A 405 11.94 5.33 3.14
CA TYR A 405 11.32 6.33 4.00
C TYR A 405 10.49 7.31 3.16
N PHE A 406 9.18 7.34 3.40
CA PHE A 406 8.29 8.38 2.89
C PHE A 406 7.87 9.29 4.04
N GLN A 407 8.08 10.59 3.87
CA GLN A 407 7.67 11.62 4.81
C GLN A 407 6.30 12.16 4.41
N ASP A 408 5.24 11.68 5.06
CA ASP A 408 3.84 12.06 4.79
C ASP A 408 3.60 13.58 4.74
N SER A 409 4.32 14.33 5.58
CA SER A 409 4.12 15.76 5.73
C SER A 409 4.66 16.59 4.56
N THR A 410 5.67 16.12 3.84
CA THR A 410 6.34 16.89 2.77
C THR A 410 6.30 16.19 1.42
N ALA A 411 5.76 14.97 1.38
CA ALA A 411 5.84 14.06 0.25
C ALA A 411 7.27 13.77 -0.22
N LYS A 412 8.25 13.82 0.68
CA LYS A 412 9.63 13.46 0.34
C LYS A 412 9.83 11.97 0.50
N TYR A 413 10.54 11.36 -0.44
CA TYR A 413 10.85 9.95 -0.40
C TYR A 413 12.35 9.71 -0.51
N TRP A 414 12.84 8.70 0.21
CA TRP A 414 14.21 8.23 0.13
C TRP A 414 14.24 6.71 0.03
N VAL A 415 15.13 6.23 -0.83
CA VAL A 415 15.49 4.82 -0.93
C VAL A 415 16.99 4.69 -0.98
N SER A 416 17.53 3.64 -0.34
CA SER A 416 18.92 3.22 -0.55
C SER A 416 19.00 1.74 -0.91
N TRP A 417 20.01 1.37 -1.68
CA TRP A 417 20.26 -0.01 -2.11
C TRP A 417 21.75 -0.25 -2.37
N LEU A 418 22.15 -1.51 -2.32
CA LEU A 418 23.46 -1.96 -2.80
C LEU A 418 23.35 -2.20 -4.31
N ALA A 419 24.13 -1.47 -5.10
CA ALA A 419 24.04 -1.50 -6.55
C ALA A 419 24.46 -2.85 -7.14
N ASP A 420 23.70 -3.37 -8.10
CA ASP A 420 24.15 -4.45 -8.98
C ASP A 420 24.16 -3.94 -10.42
N THR A 421 25.34 -3.56 -10.91
CA THR A 421 25.49 -2.95 -12.23
C THR A 421 25.36 -3.97 -13.38
N SER A 422 25.20 -5.26 -13.08
CA SER A 422 24.85 -6.27 -14.09
C SER A 422 23.36 -6.24 -14.46
N ILE A 423 22.51 -5.65 -13.62
CA ILE A 423 21.09 -5.47 -13.89
C ILE A 423 20.90 -4.24 -14.79
N THR A 424 20.49 -4.48 -16.03
CA THR A 424 20.27 -3.41 -17.02
C THR A 424 18.87 -2.80 -16.96
N ALA A 425 17.91 -3.50 -16.34
CA ALA A 425 16.57 -2.98 -16.14
C ALA A 425 16.60 -1.84 -15.09
N PRO A 426 15.86 -0.74 -15.31
CA PRO A 426 15.88 0.38 -14.38
C PRO A 426 15.26 0.02 -13.03
N GLY A 427 15.73 0.69 -11.98
CA GLY A 427 14.97 0.80 -10.74
C GLY A 427 13.70 1.62 -10.97
N LEU A 428 12.65 1.37 -10.19
CA LEU A 428 11.33 1.98 -10.37
C LEU A 428 10.84 2.55 -9.03
N ILE A 429 10.47 3.83 -9.02
CA ILE A 429 9.77 4.47 -7.89
C ILE A 429 8.41 4.95 -8.39
N ARG A 430 7.32 4.52 -7.75
CA ARG A 430 5.96 4.97 -8.08
C ARG A 430 5.65 6.27 -7.33
N THR A 431 5.10 7.24 -8.04
CA THR A 431 4.70 8.54 -7.49
C THR A 431 3.23 8.80 -7.78
N ALA A 432 2.54 9.52 -6.89
CA ALA A 432 1.12 9.86 -7.06
C ALA A 432 0.94 11.37 -7.32
N PRO A 433 1.03 11.86 -8.57
CA PRO A 433 0.91 13.29 -8.87
C PRO A 433 -0.41 13.91 -8.40
N LYS A 434 -1.52 13.18 -8.52
CA LYS A 434 -2.85 13.63 -8.12
C LYS A 434 -2.91 14.05 -6.65
N TYR A 435 -2.18 13.34 -5.79
CA TYR A 435 -2.19 13.58 -4.35
C TYR A 435 -0.98 14.41 -3.92
N TYR A 436 0.23 14.03 -4.33
CA TYR A 436 1.46 14.58 -3.72
C TYR A 436 2.32 15.45 -4.64
N TYR A 437 2.22 15.28 -5.97
CA TYR A 437 3.14 15.92 -6.91
C TYR A 437 2.45 16.53 -8.13
N PRO A 438 1.50 17.46 -7.96
CA PRO A 438 0.78 18.05 -9.09
C PRO A 438 1.71 18.83 -10.04
N ASP A 439 2.87 19.26 -9.54
CA ASP A 439 3.91 20.00 -10.27
C ASP A 439 5.05 19.09 -10.79
N GLY A 440 4.96 17.77 -10.57
CA GLY A 440 6.02 16.80 -10.84
C GLY A 440 7.06 16.66 -9.72
N VAL A 441 8.15 15.97 -10.02
CA VAL A 441 9.19 15.61 -9.03
C VAL A 441 10.61 15.94 -9.51
N ARG A 442 11.55 15.95 -8.55
CA ARG A 442 13.00 15.93 -8.76
C ARG A 442 13.61 14.73 -8.05
N VAL A 443 14.68 14.19 -8.63
CA VAL A 443 15.44 13.09 -8.02
C VAL A 443 16.87 13.52 -7.79
N PHE A 444 17.38 13.24 -6.60
CA PHE A 444 18.78 13.46 -6.25
C PHE A 444 19.42 12.13 -5.89
N PHE A 445 20.66 11.93 -6.32
CA PHE A 445 21.44 10.74 -6.02
C PHE A 445 22.54 11.04 -5.01
N VAL A 446 22.86 10.06 -4.18
CA VAL A 446 24.06 10.05 -3.35
C VAL A 446 24.75 8.69 -3.55
N PRO A 447 26.00 8.65 -4.06
CA PRO A 447 26.78 9.78 -4.61
C PRO A 447 26.11 10.47 -5.81
N ALA A 448 26.36 11.77 -6.01
CA ALA A 448 25.65 12.58 -7.02
C ALA A 448 25.72 12.04 -8.46
N ASN A 449 26.83 11.41 -8.83
CA ASN A 449 27.04 10.89 -10.18
C ASN A 449 26.74 9.39 -10.30
N SER A 450 26.07 8.78 -9.33
CA SER A 450 25.80 7.33 -9.31
C SER A 450 24.56 6.90 -10.09
N GLY A 451 23.76 7.85 -10.58
CA GLY A 451 22.57 7.54 -11.36
C GLY A 451 22.01 8.74 -12.11
N THR A 452 21.12 8.45 -13.05
CA THR A 452 20.23 9.39 -13.73
C THR A 452 18.80 8.88 -13.60
N TYR A 453 17.82 9.72 -13.95
CA TYR A 453 16.42 9.31 -13.96
C TYR A 453 15.66 9.82 -15.16
N THR A 454 14.60 9.09 -15.51
CA THR A 454 13.53 9.52 -16.42
C THR A 454 12.20 9.34 -15.70
N ILE A 455 11.14 9.95 -16.24
CA ILE A 455 9.77 9.77 -15.75
C ILE A 455 8.93 9.40 -16.97
N ASP A 456 8.19 8.31 -16.88
CA ASP A 456 7.25 7.92 -17.93
C ASP A 456 5.87 8.58 -17.77
N ASP A 457 4.98 8.34 -18.73
CA ASP A 457 3.60 8.83 -18.75
C ASP A 457 2.71 8.19 -17.67
N THR A 458 3.19 7.15 -16.99
CA THR A 458 2.51 6.48 -15.87
C THR A 458 2.94 6.99 -14.50
N ASN A 459 3.77 8.04 -14.46
CA ASN A 459 4.30 8.66 -13.24
C ASN A 459 5.21 7.74 -12.43
N ILE A 460 5.90 6.84 -13.12
CA ILE A 460 6.97 6.02 -12.55
C ILE A 460 8.30 6.70 -12.87
N VAL A 461 9.09 6.93 -11.81
CA VAL A 461 10.47 7.40 -11.92
C VAL A 461 11.35 6.18 -12.19
N GLN A 462 12.01 6.16 -13.35
CA GLN A 462 12.95 5.12 -13.73
C GLN A 462 14.37 5.57 -13.39
N LEU A 463 15.08 4.77 -12.59
CA LEU A 463 16.45 5.02 -12.14
C LEU A 463 17.44 4.21 -12.97
N HIS A 464 18.42 4.89 -13.56
CA HIS A 464 19.46 4.27 -14.38
C HIS A 464 20.83 4.51 -13.78
N TYR A 465 21.70 3.50 -13.87
CA TYR A 465 23.10 3.68 -13.50
C TYR A 465 23.87 4.50 -14.53
N THR A 466 24.87 5.22 -14.04
CA THR A 466 25.87 5.86 -14.89
C THR A 466 27.08 4.94 -15.02
N PRO A 467 28.00 5.22 -15.95
CA PRO A 467 29.29 4.54 -15.99
C PRO A 467 30.16 4.74 -14.75
N GLN A 468 29.83 5.70 -13.88
CA GLN A 468 30.55 5.97 -12.62
C GLN A 468 30.01 5.16 -11.44
N THR A 469 28.90 4.44 -11.63
CA THR A 469 28.34 3.59 -10.59
C THR A 469 29.27 2.42 -10.28
N VAL A 470 29.59 2.25 -9.00
CA VAL A 470 30.42 1.14 -8.53
C VAL A 470 29.51 -0.02 -8.10
N ASN A 471 29.76 -1.20 -8.64
CA ASN A 471 29.05 -2.42 -8.25
C ASN A 471 29.23 -2.72 -6.74
N GLY A 472 28.14 -3.04 -6.06
CA GLY A 472 28.09 -3.30 -4.62
C GLY A 472 28.15 -2.04 -3.74
N ALA A 473 28.30 -0.84 -4.31
CA ALA A 473 28.27 0.39 -3.53
C ALA A 473 26.85 0.73 -3.05
N SER A 474 26.76 1.36 -1.88
CA SER A 474 25.50 1.93 -1.40
C SER A 474 25.17 3.18 -2.21
N ILE A 475 23.99 3.18 -2.82
CA ILE A 475 23.40 4.32 -3.52
C ILE A 475 22.13 4.71 -2.79
N GLN A 476 21.89 6.01 -2.71
CA GLN A 476 20.62 6.57 -2.27
C GLN A 476 20.03 7.41 -3.40
N ALA A 477 18.72 7.30 -3.60
CA ALA A 477 17.94 8.23 -4.38
C ALA A 477 16.90 8.90 -3.48
N SER A 478 16.67 10.20 -3.68
CA SER A 478 15.59 10.92 -3.01
C SER A 478 14.67 11.56 -4.03
N VAL A 479 13.38 11.23 -3.98
CA VAL A 479 12.32 11.88 -4.76
C VAL A 479 11.74 13.01 -3.93
N GLN A 480 11.70 14.20 -4.52
CA GLN A 480 11.28 15.45 -3.86
C GLN A 480 10.24 16.14 -4.75
N PRO A 481 9.29 16.91 -4.17
CA PRO A 481 8.43 17.79 -4.96
C PRO A 481 9.23 18.70 -5.90
N PHE A 482 8.68 19.00 -7.09
CA PHE A 482 9.41 19.78 -8.09
C PHE A 482 9.76 21.20 -7.63
N PHE A 483 8.87 21.83 -6.88
CA PHE A 483 9.16 23.10 -6.21
C PHE A 483 9.71 22.85 -4.81
N PRO A 484 10.56 23.75 -4.27
CA PRO A 484 11.02 23.65 -2.90
C PRO A 484 9.83 23.58 -1.95
N THR A 485 9.72 22.46 -1.23
CA THR A 485 8.63 22.20 -0.29
C THR A 485 9.20 21.65 1.01
N ASP A 486 8.98 22.36 2.12
CA ASP A 486 9.35 21.91 3.47
C ASP A 486 8.73 22.84 4.53
N ILE A 487 9.02 22.58 5.80
CA ILE A 487 8.80 23.52 6.89
C ILE A 487 9.70 24.76 6.76
N ILE A 488 9.21 25.90 7.28
CA ILE A 488 9.99 27.14 7.45
C ILE A 488 10.27 27.30 8.94
N LYS A 489 11.53 27.18 9.35
CA LYS A 489 11.93 27.12 10.77
C LYS A 489 12.80 28.31 11.17
N ASN A 490 12.46 29.00 12.25
CA ASN A 490 13.35 30.00 12.82
C ASN A 490 14.45 29.30 13.65
N PRO A 491 15.74 29.47 13.32
CA PRO A 491 16.83 28.78 14.03
C PRO A 491 17.03 29.28 15.46
N ALA A 492 16.66 30.52 15.78
CA ALA A 492 16.83 31.08 17.12
C ALA A 492 15.84 30.50 18.14
N SER A 493 14.60 30.26 17.72
CA SER A 493 13.57 29.63 18.57
C SER A 493 13.47 28.11 18.41
N GLY A 494 13.89 27.58 17.27
CA GLY A 494 13.62 26.20 16.88
C GLY A 494 12.17 25.94 16.47
N MET A 495 11.36 26.98 16.30
CA MET A 495 9.93 26.92 16.00
C MET A 495 9.65 27.19 14.51
N CYS A 496 8.46 26.80 14.06
CA CYS A 496 8.05 26.80 12.67
C CYS A 496 6.99 27.88 12.37
N LEU A 497 6.99 28.34 11.12
CA LEU A 497 5.91 29.13 10.54
C LEU A 497 4.66 28.26 10.39
N ASP A 498 3.57 28.66 11.02
CA ASP A 498 2.38 27.84 11.21
C ASP A 498 1.10 28.62 10.88
N VAL A 499 0.16 27.96 10.20
CA VAL A 499 -1.19 28.49 10.03
C VAL A 499 -2.03 28.16 11.26
N SER A 500 -2.42 29.21 11.99
CA SER A 500 -3.02 29.09 13.31
C SER A 500 -4.25 28.18 13.33
N GLN A 501 -4.27 27.24 14.27
CA GLN A 501 -5.34 26.26 14.46
C GLN A 501 -5.58 25.31 13.27
N GLY A 502 -4.68 25.26 12.28
CA GLY A 502 -4.88 24.42 11.09
C GLY A 502 -6.13 24.81 10.28
N LYS A 503 -6.52 26.08 10.30
CA LYS A 503 -7.66 26.59 9.52
C LYS A 503 -7.15 27.25 8.25
N THR A 504 -7.92 27.20 7.18
CA THR A 504 -7.63 27.95 5.94
C THR A 504 -8.76 28.92 5.63
N GLY A 505 -8.42 30.10 5.10
CA GLY A 505 -9.38 31.13 4.75
C GLY A 505 -8.70 32.49 4.53
N GLU A 506 -9.47 33.49 4.15
CA GLU A 506 -8.98 34.86 4.02
C GLU A 506 -8.60 35.46 5.39
N ASN A 507 -7.47 36.16 5.43
CA ASN A 507 -6.87 36.81 6.59
C ASN A 507 -6.61 35.85 7.75
N GLN A 508 -6.45 34.57 7.45
CA GLN A 508 -6.15 33.56 8.45
C GLN A 508 -4.75 33.79 9.01
N ALA A 509 -4.63 33.81 10.34
CA ALA A 509 -3.40 34.20 11.02
C ALA A 509 -2.28 33.18 10.79
N VAL A 510 -1.08 33.69 10.49
CA VAL A 510 0.17 32.94 10.48
C VAL A 510 0.97 33.31 11.73
N ILE A 511 1.44 32.29 12.44
CA ILE A 511 2.02 32.39 13.77
C ILE A 511 3.33 31.61 13.87
N LEU A 512 4.07 31.85 14.94
CA LEU A 512 5.16 31.01 15.39
C LEU A 512 4.60 29.88 16.26
N TRP A 513 4.90 28.63 15.91
CA TRP A 513 4.46 27.46 16.68
C TRP A 513 5.53 26.37 16.73
N ARG A 514 5.46 25.46 17.70
CA ARG A 514 6.37 24.29 17.73
C ARG A 514 6.27 23.54 16.41
N CYS A 515 7.40 23.08 15.89
CA CYS A 515 7.42 22.30 14.67
C CYS A 515 6.68 20.97 14.88
N THR A 516 5.76 20.66 13.98
CA THR A 516 4.99 19.42 13.92
C THR A 516 5.18 18.78 12.54
N SER A 517 4.64 17.58 12.34
CA SER A 517 4.55 16.94 11.02
C SER A 517 3.21 17.22 10.33
N ASN A 518 2.48 18.27 10.75
CA ASN A 518 1.17 18.58 10.20
C ASN A 518 1.29 19.44 8.94
N TRP A 519 0.30 19.32 8.06
CA TRP A 519 0.24 20.02 6.77
C TRP A 519 0.24 21.55 6.90
N ASN A 520 -0.29 22.10 8.00
CA ASN A 520 -0.44 23.54 8.23
C ASN A 520 0.89 24.28 8.50
N GLN A 521 2.02 23.57 8.42
CA GLN A 521 3.38 24.11 8.55
C GLN A 521 4.25 23.86 7.31
N VAL A 522 3.67 23.31 6.24
CA VAL A 522 4.41 22.85 5.07
C VAL A 522 4.19 23.82 3.92
N TRP A 523 5.28 24.40 3.44
CA TRP A 523 5.25 25.53 2.52
C TRP A 523 5.94 25.20 1.20
N LYS A 524 5.29 25.54 0.08
CA LYS A 524 5.76 25.38 -1.29
C LYS A 524 6.16 26.72 -1.90
N PHE A 525 7.36 26.79 -2.48
CA PHE A 525 7.90 28.00 -3.13
C PHE A 525 7.72 27.92 -4.64
N LYS A 526 6.73 28.64 -5.19
CA LYS A 526 6.35 28.57 -6.61
C LYS A 526 6.16 29.97 -7.19
N ASN A 527 6.91 30.29 -8.25
CA ASN A 527 6.80 31.54 -9.01
C ASN A 527 6.81 32.81 -8.15
N GLY A 528 7.68 32.86 -7.14
CA GLY A 528 7.79 34.01 -6.21
C GLY A 528 6.72 34.02 -5.10
N SER A 529 5.75 33.12 -5.11
CA SER A 529 4.80 32.94 -4.02
C SER A 529 5.26 31.84 -3.07
N ILE A 530 4.88 31.99 -1.79
CA ILE A 530 5.02 30.97 -0.76
C ILE A 530 3.61 30.51 -0.42
N MET A 531 3.33 29.24 -0.69
CA MET A 531 1.98 28.66 -0.66
C MET A 531 1.94 27.59 0.42
N LEU A 532 0.78 27.35 1.04
CA LEU A 532 0.59 26.06 1.71
C LEU A 532 0.75 24.96 0.67
N ALA A 533 1.49 23.90 1.01
CA ALA A 533 1.70 22.79 0.08
C ALA A 533 0.37 22.14 -0.30
N TRP A 534 -0.52 21.95 0.68
CA TRP A 534 -1.91 21.53 0.51
C TRP A 534 -2.77 22.00 1.69
N ASP A 535 -4.11 22.06 1.50
CA ASP A 535 -5.09 22.39 2.54
C ASP A 535 -5.71 21.14 3.21
N THR A 536 -6.77 21.35 4.01
CA THR A 536 -7.51 20.26 4.70
C THR A 536 -8.17 19.27 3.75
N ASP A 537 -8.55 19.72 2.55
CA ASP A 537 -9.14 18.88 1.51
C ASP A 537 -8.07 18.33 0.56
N HIS A 538 -6.80 18.46 0.95
CA HIS A 538 -5.61 18.12 0.18
C HIS A 538 -5.53 18.81 -1.19
N GLN A 539 -6.12 20.00 -1.31
CA GLN A 539 -6.02 20.83 -2.51
C GLN A 539 -4.73 21.63 -2.52
N HIS A 540 -4.08 21.69 -3.67
CA HIS A 540 -2.83 22.40 -3.90
C HIS A 540 -3.07 23.81 -4.43
N ASP A 541 -2.06 24.68 -4.32
CA ASP A 541 -2.02 26.02 -4.95
C ASP A 541 -3.13 27.01 -4.55
N LYS A 542 -3.90 26.71 -3.50
CA LYS A 542 -5.09 27.47 -3.13
C LYS A 542 -4.79 28.66 -2.23
N PHE A 543 -3.87 28.51 -1.27
CA PHE A 543 -3.61 29.50 -0.25
C PHE A 543 -2.14 29.92 -0.20
N CYS A 544 -1.92 31.23 -0.13
CA CYS A 544 -0.63 31.90 -0.22
C CYS A 544 -0.37 32.74 1.04
N LEU A 545 0.91 32.80 1.46
CA LEU A 545 1.39 33.84 2.35
C LEU A 545 1.20 35.20 1.69
N ASP A 546 0.59 36.10 2.45
CA ASP A 546 0.18 37.42 2.02
C ASP A 546 0.43 38.41 3.14
N ILE A 547 0.49 39.68 2.77
CA ILE A 547 0.50 40.78 3.73
C ILE A 547 -0.92 41.33 3.85
N LYS A 548 -1.37 41.52 5.08
CA LYS A 548 -2.71 42.04 5.38
C LYS A 548 -2.79 43.54 5.15
N GLY A 549 -3.80 43.97 4.40
CA GLY A 549 -4.13 45.38 4.16
C GLY A 549 -3.59 45.92 2.83
N ASP A 550 -3.72 47.23 2.63
CA ASP A 550 -3.18 47.92 1.46
C ASP A 550 -1.67 48.07 1.61
N LEU A 551 -0.95 47.89 0.48
CA LEU A 551 0.49 48.10 0.37
C LEU A 551 0.81 49.60 0.57
N SER A 552 0.81 50.06 1.82
CA SER A 552 1.16 51.43 2.17
C SER A 552 2.65 51.53 2.46
N PRO A 553 3.40 52.37 1.72
CA PRO A 553 4.81 52.65 2.01
C PRO A 553 5.04 53.29 3.39
N SER A 554 3.98 53.82 4.02
CA SER A 554 4.05 54.47 5.34
C SER A 554 3.82 53.53 6.52
N SER A 555 3.46 52.26 6.29
CA SER A 555 3.23 51.32 7.39
C SER A 555 4.55 50.85 8.00
N THR A 556 4.71 50.99 9.31
CA THR A 556 5.89 50.52 10.04
C THR A 556 5.96 48.99 10.12
N TYR A 557 4.81 48.31 10.09
CA TYR A 557 4.68 46.85 10.04
C TYR A 557 3.34 46.45 9.42
N GLN A 558 3.21 45.21 8.97
CA GLN A 558 1.96 44.64 8.45
C GLN A 558 1.87 43.15 8.80
N ASP A 559 0.70 42.66 9.21
CA ASP A 559 0.55 41.24 9.57
C ASP A 559 0.76 40.33 8.37
N VAL A 560 1.43 39.18 8.59
CA VAL A 560 1.51 38.11 7.60
C VAL A 560 0.32 37.18 7.84
N VAL A 561 -0.45 36.95 6.78
CA VAL A 561 -1.67 36.14 6.81
C VAL A 561 -1.67 35.15 5.66
N LEU A 562 -2.56 34.18 5.77
CA LEU A 562 -2.93 33.30 4.68
C LEU A 562 -4.15 33.88 3.96
N ASN A 563 -4.11 33.92 2.63
CA ASN A 563 -5.21 34.32 1.75
C ASN A 563 -5.27 33.40 0.52
N SER A 564 -6.36 33.42 -0.22
CA SER A 564 -6.41 32.76 -1.52
C SER A 564 -5.32 33.31 -2.44
N CYS A 565 -4.66 32.41 -3.15
CA CYS A 565 -3.62 32.78 -4.10
C CYS A 565 -4.19 33.60 -5.26
N LYS A 566 -3.54 34.71 -5.58
CA LYS A 566 -3.89 35.58 -6.71
C LYS A 566 -2.65 35.81 -7.57
N ALA A 567 -2.70 35.32 -8.80
CA ALA A 567 -1.58 35.41 -9.74
C ALA A 567 -1.06 36.86 -9.85
N GLY A 568 0.24 37.05 -9.61
CA GLY A 568 0.90 38.35 -9.72
C GLY A 568 0.54 39.38 -8.64
N LYS A 569 -0.26 39.03 -7.62
CA LYS A 569 -0.57 39.95 -6.52
C LYS A 569 0.70 40.30 -5.75
N GLN A 570 1.09 41.57 -5.79
CA GLN A 570 2.36 42.06 -5.25
C GLN A 570 2.57 41.75 -3.76
N SER A 571 1.52 41.78 -2.95
CA SER A 571 1.59 41.43 -1.52
C SER A 571 1.85 39.94 -1.25
N GLN A 572 1.70 39.07 -2.26
CA GLN A 572 1.98 37.62 -2.22
C GLN A 572 3.29 37.25 -2.94
N GLN A 573 4.12 38.25 -3.26
CA GLN A 573 5.41 38.06 -3.94
C GLN A 573 6.56 38.24 -2.97
N TRP A 574 7.40 37.22 -2.89
CA TRP A 574 8.48 37.08 -1.94
C TRP A 574 9.80 36.78 -2.65
N GLU A 575 10.89 37.24 -2.07
CA GLU A 575 12.24 36.86 -2.44
C GLU A 575 12.97 36.31 -1.21
N VAL A 576 13.85 35.34 -1.45
CA VAL A 576 14.65 34.70 -0.41
C VAL A 576 16.09 35.13 -0.57
N THR A 577 16.69 35.61 0.51
CA THR A 577 18.09 35.99 0.57
C THR A 577 18.97 34.80 0.95
N ALA A 578 20.27 34.87 0.66
CA ALA A 578 21.24 33.85 1.07
C ALA A 578 21.37 33.71 2.60
N THR A 579 21.03 34.75 3.35
CA THR A 579 21.02 34.75 4.83
C THR A 579 19.74 34.15 5.42
N GLY A 580 18.76 33.76 4.60
CA GLY A 580 17.52 33.13 5.05
C GLY A 580 16.41 34.11 5.41
N ASN A 581 16.52 35.40 5.05
CA ASN A 581 15.38 36.32 5.14
C ASN A 581 14.40 36.05 4.00
N ILE A 582 13.11 36.12 4.32
CA ILE A 582 12.01 36.14 3.35
C ILE A 582 11.54 37.59 3.25
N VAL A 583 11.74 38.23 2.10
CA VAL A 583 11.47 39.64 1.87
C VAL A 583 10.28 39.78 0.93
N ASN A 584 9.32 40.63 1.27
CA ASN A 584 8.24 40.95 0.36
C ASN A 584 8.72 41.91 -0.73
N LYS A 585 8.45 41.58 -2.00
CA LYS A 585 8.94 42.37 -3.14
C LYS A 585 8.29 43.74 -3.29
N ALA A 586 7.10 43.95 -2.73
CA ALA A 586 6.38 45.21 -2.83
C ALA A 586 6.80 46.21 -1.76
N THR A 587 7.07 45.72 -0.54
CA THR A 587 7.38 46.56 0.63
C THR A 587 8.86 46.58 1.00
N ASN A 588 9.67 45.65 0.47
CA ASN A 588 11.06 45.39 0.89
C ASN A 588 11.21 45.09 2.40
N MET A 589 10.15 44.61 3.03
CA MET A 589 10.14 44.21 4.44
C MET A 589 10.33 42.70 4.60
N CYS A 590 11.03 42.32 5.67
CA CYS A 590 11.33 40.95 6.04
C CYS A 590 10.21 40.36 6.90
N ILE A 591 9.89 39.08 6.70
CA ILE A 591 9.08 38.30 7.66
C ILE A 591 9.81 38.27 9.02
N ASP A 592 9.11 38.70 10.07
CA ASP A 592 9.62 39.00 11.40
C ASP A 592 8.71 38.40 12.48
N ILE A 593 9.32 37.77 13.48
CA ILE A 593 8.64 37.35 14.71
C ILE A 593 8.52 38.58 15.63
N TYR A 594 7.27 39.03 15.83
CA TYR A 594 6.99 40.29 16.52
C TYR A 594 7.68 40.36 17.90
N ALA A 595 8.36 41.50 18.10
CA ALA A 595 9.08 41.84 19.34
C ALA A 595 10.14 40.79 19.76
N SER A 596 10.63 39.94 18.83
CA SER A 596 11.53 38.82 19.15
C SER A 596 10.98 37.89 20.25
N ASN A 597 9.64 37.76 20.34
CA ASN A 597 9.00 36.93 21.35
C ASN A 597 8.83 35.48 20.86
N TYR A 598 9.71 34.59 21.27
CA TYR A 598 9.74 33.20 20.81
C TYR A 598 8.76 32.28 21.58
N LYS A 599 7.48 32.68 21.68
CA LYS A 599 6.43 31.91 22.34
C LYS A 599 5.45 31.32 21.32
N ASP A 600 4.82 30.22 21.71
CA ASP A 600 3.71 29.62 20.96
C ASP A 600 2.61 30.64 20.70
N GLY A 601 2.15 30.72 19.45
CA GLY A 601 1.08 31.64 19.05
C GLY A 601 1.55 33.05 18.76
N GLN A 602 2.86 33.33 18.78
CA GLN A 602 3.36 34.66 18.47
C GLN A 602 3.03 35.05 17.03
N SER A 603 2.48 36.25 16.85
CA SER A 603 2.19 36.82 15.54
C SER A 603 3.44 36.96 14.67
N ILE A 604 3.28 36.63 13.39
CA ILE A 604 4.25 36.88 12.34
C ILE A 604 3.79 38.11 11.55
N LEU A 605 4.72 39.01 11.28
CA LEU A 605 4.47 40.24 10.53
C LEU A 605 5.63 40.52 9.57
N THR A 606 5.51 41.56 8.76
CA THR A 606 6.63 42.11 8.01
C THR A 606 7.16 43.38 8.68
N TYR A 607 8.48 43.50 8.78
CA TYR A 607 9.18 44.64 9.35
C TYR A 607 10.42 45.02 8.52
N GLU A 608 10.98 46.21 8.76
CA GLU A 608 12.26 46.61 8.17
C GLU A 608 13.32 45.51 8.35
N CYS A 609 13.99 45.12 7.27
CA CYS A 609 15.07 44.14 7.30
C CYS A 609 16.28 44.71 8.05
N ARG A 610 16.61 44.14 9.22
CA ARG A 610 17.64 44.66 10.12
C ARG A 610 18.93 43.85 10.12
N ALA A 611 19.97 44.46 10.69
CA ALA A 611 21.28 43.85 10.91
C ALA A 611 21.88 43.21 9.65
N ASN A 612 21.70 43.86 8.49
CA ASN A 612 22.14 43.36 7.19
C ASN A 612 21.66 41.91 6.91
N GLY A 613 20.39 41.63 7.26
CA GLY A 613 19.76 40.31 7.06
C GLY A 613 20.10 39.27 8.13
N LYS A 614 20.79 39.65 9.22
CA LYS A 614 21.22 38.71 10.27
C LYS A 614 20.42 38.81 11.56
N GLN A 615 19.37 39.62 11.57
CA GLN A 615 18.51 39.78 12.73
C GLN A 615 17.81 38.45 13.06
N ALA A 616 18.03 37.91 14.27
CA ALA A 616 17.67 36.52 14.61
C ALA A 616 16.17 36.20 14.47
N ASN A 617 15.29 37.16 14.75
CA ASN A 617 13.84 37.02 14.59
C ASN A 617 13.34 37.23 13.14
N GLN A 618 14.24 37.45 12.17
CA GLN A 618 13.96 37.66 10.74
C GLN A 618 14.65 36.62 9.83
N VAL A 619 15.45 35.72 10.41
CA VAL A 619 16.19 34.67 9.70
C VAL A 619 15.44 33.35 9.80
N TRP A 620 15.36 32.63 8.69
CA TRP A 620 14.64 31.37 8.58
C TRP A 620 15.51 30.31 7.91
N THR A 621 15.41 29.08 8.41
CA THR A 621 15.84 27.87 7.70
C THR A 621 14.75 27.51 6.71
N LEU A 622 15.11 27.45 5.43
CA LEU A 622 14.19 27.32 4.31
C LEU A 622 14.41 26.00 3.57
N PRO A 623 13.41 25.53 2.80
CA PRO A 623 13.58 24.40 1.91
C PRO A 623 14.79 24.60 0.98
N ARG A 624 15.57 23.53 0.76
CA ARG A 624 16.63 23.52 -0.25
C ARG A 624 16.04 23.91 -1.61
N GLY A 625 16.70 24.82 -2.35
CA GLY A 625 16.18 25.38 -3.59
C GLY A 625 15.32 26.63 -3.47
N ALA A 626 14.88 27.03 -2.26
CA ALA A 626 14.02 28.21 -2.06
C ALA A 626 14.67 29.54 -2.51
N ASN A 627 16.01 29.60 -2.49
CA ASN A 627 16.81 30.73 -2.98
C ASN A 627 17.20 30.59 -4.47
N GLY A 628 16.64 29.61 -5.18
CA GLY A 628 16.99 29.31 -6.58
C GLY A 628 18.23 28.42 -6.76
N GLN A 629 18.91 28.02 -5.69
CA GLN A 629 20.05 27.10 -5.75
C GLN A 629 19.71 25.76 -5.09
N TRP A 630 19.80 24.70 -5.90
CA TRP A 630 19.56 23.32 -5.48
C TRP A 630 20.86 22.60 -5.17
#